data_AF-A0A6P1R0D0-F1
#
_entry.id   AF-A0A6P1R0D0-F1
#
_cell.length_a   1.000
_cell.length_b   1.000
_cell.length_c   1.000
_cell.angle_alpha   90.00
_cell.angle_beta   90.00
_cell.angle_gamma   90.00
#
_symmetry.space_group_name_H-M   'P 1'
#
loop_
_entity.id
_entity.type
_entity.pdbx_description
1 polymer ?
#
loop_
_entity_poly.entity_id
_entity_poly.type
_entity_poly.pdbx_seq_one_letter_code
_entity_poly.pdbx_strand_id
1 'polypeptide(L)'
;MILANKQPSKARVRRQLKLRVELIPKPLAKLNLRSSEGIGKARWDKLRRGLVKLRGACCEICGSTGPRLQAHEVWNYRENGSAGTATLLRIEIVCIDCHDIHHWVRTTILLEERKITAERYKYLRRHFRVINDCRQQVFDDHLLKSARIWKRRSKKEWTIDWGEFESLVEQVKEARDLWAKRNPDNGEYFNVRPGHHMPSRCPKCGAIGKLAPIEVDQDEMSEGEEVEYEAGMWGYAFCGACQSNVFWQV
;
A
#
# COMPACT_ATOMS: atom_id res chain seq x y z
N MET A 1 -13.49 40.06 -54.05
CA MET A 1 -13.74 39.62 -52.66
C MET A 1 -13.26 38.18 -52.51
N ILE A 2 -12.08 37.98 -51.93
CA ILE A 2 -11.48 36.65 -51.74
C ILE A 2 -12.02 36.09 -50.42
N LEU A 3 -12.84 35.04 -50.50
CA LEU A 3 -13.39 34.34 -49.33
C LEU A 3 -12.26 33.55 -48.65
N ALA A 4 -11.87 34.01 -47.46
CA ALA A 4 -10.90 33.34 -46.60
C ALA A 4 -11.49 32.03 -46.07
N ASN A 5 -10.97 30.91 -46.56
CA ASN A 5 -11.33 29.57 -46.13
C ASN A 5 -10.66 29.29 -44.77
N LYS A 6 -11.35 29.62 -43.67
CA LYS A 6 -10.90 29.29 -42.31
C LYS A 6 -11.04 27.79 -42.09
N GLN A 7 -9.91 27.09 -42.02
CA GLN A 7 -9.88 25.69 -41.59
C GLN A 7 -10.46 25.56 -40.17
N PRO A 8 -11.29 24.53 -39.90
CA PRO A 8 -11.83 24.30 -38.57
C PRO A 8 -10.69 23.90 -37.63
N SER A 9 -10.57 24.63 -36.51
CA SER A 9 -9.61 24.30 -35.46
C SER A 9 -9.93 22.91 -34.91
N LYS A 10 -8.93 22.00 -34.97
CA LYS A 10 -9.06 20.66 -34.38
C LYS A 10 -9.38 20.81 -32.89
N ALA A 11 -10.61 20.47 -32.51
CA ALA A 11 -11.02 20.36 -31.12
C ALA A 11 -10.05 19.40 -30.40
N ARG A 12 -9.34 19.92 -29.41
CA ARG A 12 -8.31 19.19 -28.66
C ARG A 12 -9.01 18.14 -27.78
N VAL A 13 -9.17 16.91 -28.30
CA VAL A 13 -9.59 15.76 -27.49
C VAL A 13 -8.65 15.69 -26.29
N ARG A 14 -9.17 15.94 -25.08
CA ARG A 14 -8.39 15.80 -23.85
C ARG A 14 -8.10 14.32 -23.65
N ARG A 15 -6.97 13.82 -24.17
CA ARG A 15 -6.50 12.46 -23.86
C ARG A 15 -6.36 12.31 -22.36
N GLN A 16 -7.05 11.32 -21.81
CA GLN A 16 -6.90 10.93 -20.42
C GLN A 16 -5.46 10.41 -20.21
N LEU A 17 -4.79 10.89 -19.16
CA LEU A 17 -3.46 10.42 -18.80
C LEU A 17 -3.55 8.99 -18.29
N LYS A 18 -2.71 8.10 -18.85
CA LYS A 18 -2.55 6.70 -18.43
C LYS A 18 -1.86 6.62 -17.06
N LEU A 19 -0.69 7.27 -16.94
CA LEU A 19 0.06 7.38 -15.69
C LEU A 19 -0.18 8.75 -15.07
N ARG A 20 -0.45 8.82 -13.77
CA ARG A 20 -0.85 10.05 -13.08
C ARG A 20 -0.11 10.23 -11.77
N VAL A 21 0.17 11.48 -11.41
CA VAL A 21 0.48 11.84 -10.02
C VAL A 21 -0.80 11.85 -9.20
N GLU A 22 -0.83 11.09 -8.11
CA GLU A 22 -2.00 10.89 -7.25
C GLU A 22 -1.63 11.22 -5.80
N LEU A 23 -2.14 12.35 -5.31
CA LEU A 23 -1.82 12.85 -3.97
C LEU A 23 -2.93 12.46 -2.99
N ILE A 24 -2.59 11.63 -2.01
CA ILE A 24 -3.51 11.14 -0.98
C ILE A 24 -3.86 12.29 -0.02
N PRO A 25 -5.15 12.59 0.22
CA PRO A 25 -5.58 13.59 1.20
C PRO A 25 -5.00 13.32 2.60
N LYS A 26 -4.59 14.37 3.33
CA LYS A 26 -3.95 14.22 4.65
C LYS A 26 -4.71 13.32 5.64
N PRO A 27 -6.05 13.43 5.81
CA PRO A 27 -6.78 12.59 6.78
C PRO A 27 -6.79 11.10 6.41
N LEU A 28 -6.53 10.78 5.14
CA LEU A 28 -6.42 9.42 4.63
C LEU A 28 -4.97 8.93 4.56
N ALA A 29 -3.99 9.79 4.90
CA ALA A 29 -2.60 9.38 4.92
C ALA A 29 -2.43 8.30 5.98
N LYS A 30 -1.98 7.10 5.55
CA LYS A 30 -1.82 5.85 6.33
C LYS A 30 -3.07 4.97 6.45
N LEU A 31 -4.23 5.40 5.95
CA LEU A 31 -5.41 4.56 5.86
C LEU A 31 -5.45 3.93 4.46
N ASN A 32 -4.91 2.72 4.35
CA ASN A 32 -4.80 1.95 3.11
C ASN A 32 -5.07 0.47 3.40
N LEU A 33 -5.26 -0.34 2.37
CA LEU A 33 -5.61 -1.76 2.54
C LEU A 33 -4.48 -2.52 3.24
N ARG A 34 -3.21 -2.12 3.07
CA ARG A 34 -2.06 -2.71 3.77
C ARG A 34 -2.00 -2.37 5.27
N SER A 35 -2.72 -1.34 5.73
CA SER A 35 -2.63 -0.86 7.11
C SER A 35 -3.29 -1.83 8.11
N SER A 36 -3.14 -1.54 9.41
CA SER A 36 -3.86 -2.26 10.47
C SER A 36 -5.37 -2.13 10.36
N GLU A 37 -5.89 -1.02 9.83
CA GLU A 37 -7.33 -0.83 9.62
C GLU A 37 -7.87 -1.64 8.45
N GLY A 38 -7.01 -1.93 7.46
CA GLY A 38 -7.30 -2.85 6.36
C GLY A 38 -6.95 -4.29 6.70
N ILE A 39 -6.27 -4.99 5.79
CA ILE A 39 -5.95 -6.42 5.91
C ILE A 39 -4.58 -6.70 6.56
N GLY A 40 -3.76 -5.67 6.76
CA GLY A 40 -2.40 -5.79 7.30
C GLY A 40 -1.36 -6.27 6.29
N LYS A 41 -0.07 -6.12 6.63
CA LYS A 41 1.08 -6.40 5.74
C LYS A 41 1.05 -7.80 5.15
N ALA A 42 0.97 -8.84 5.97
CA ALA A 42 1.09 -10.22 5.48
C ALA A 42 -0.01 -10.61 4.50
N ARG A 43 -1.27 -10.26 4.80
CA ARG A 43 -2.41 -10.52 3.90
C ARG A 43 -2.34 -9.67 2.64
N TRP A 44 -1.86 -8.44 2.75
CA TRP A 44 -1.56 -7.60 1.59
C TRP A 44 -0.48 -8.20 0.69
N ASP A 45 0.61 -8.72 1.27
CA ASP A 45 1.69 -9.33 0.49
C ASP A 45 1.20 -10.61 -0.21
N LYS A 46 0.36 -11.42 0.46
CA LYS A 46 -0.33 -12.57 -0.15
C LYS A 46 -1.26 -12.14 -1.30
N LEU A 47 -2.09 -11.12 -1.09
CA LEU A 47 -2.98 -10.56 -2.13
C LEU A 47 -2.17 -10.07 -3.34
N ARG A 48 -1.13 -9.27 -3.10
CA ARG A 48 -0.24 -8.74 -4.14
C ARG A 48 0.37 -9.88 -4.98
N ARG A 49 0.94 -10.91 -4.34
CA ARG A 49 1.52 -12.05 -5.07
C ARG A 49 0.47 -12.80 -5.89
N GLY A 50 -0.72 -13.02 -5.34
CA GLY A 50 -1.83 -13.62 -6.06
C GLY A 50 -2.20 -12.84 -7.32
N LEU A 51 -2.32 -11.51 -7.20
CA LEU A 51 -2.60 -10.62 -8.31
C LEU A 51 -1.48 -10.60 -9.37
N VAL A 52 -0.21 -10.57 -8.94
CA VAL A 52 0.94 -10.64 -9.86
C VAL A 52 0.92 -11.93 -10.69
N LYS A 53 0.67 -13.08 -10.03
CA LYS A 53 0.57 -14.39 -10.70
C LYS A 53 -0.61 -14.44 -11.67
N LEU A 54 -1.78 -13.94 -11.25
CA LEU A 54 -2.99 -13.94 -12.06
C LEU A 54 -2.88 -13.05 -13.30
N ARG A 55 -2.18 -11.91 -13.20
CA ARG A 55 -2.14 -10.87 -14.24
C ARG A 55 -0.87 -10.90 -15.10
N GLY A 56 -0.06 -11.96 -15.01
CA GLY A 56 1.05 -12.19 -15.93
C GLY A 56 2.34 -11.44 -15.63
N ALA A 57 2.53 -10.97 -14.38
CA ALA A 57 3.77 -10.37 -13.89
C ALA A 57 4.34 -9.23 -14.78
N CYS A 58 3.47 -8.33 -15.25
CA CYS A 58 3.86 -7.09 -15.93
C CYS A 58 3.16 -5.87 -15.32
N CYS A 59 3.71 -4.68 -15.55
CA CYS A 59 3.07 -3.43 -15.15
C CYS A 59 1.85 -3.13 -16.02
N GLU A 60 0.68 -2.97 -15.41
CA GLU A 60 -0.59 -2.67 -16.08
C GLU A 60 -0.61 -1.28 -16.75
N ILE A 61 0.35 -0.41 -16.45
CA ILE A 61 0.43 0.96 -16.97
C ILE A 61 1.43 1.08 -18.13
N CYS A 62 2.68 0.67 -17.91
CA CYS A 62 3.76 0.83 -18.90
C CYS A 62 4.16 -0.47 -19.60
N GLY A 63 3.63 -1.61 -19.18
CA GLY A 63 3.96 -2.93 -19.74
C GLY A 63 5.33 -3.45 -19.32
N SER A 64 6.10 -2.76 -18.46
CA SER A 64 7.40 -3.26 -18.06
C SER A 64 7.29 -4.54 -17.24
N THR A 65 8.14 -5.50 -17.58
CA THR A 65 8.34 -6.74 -16.82
C THR A 65 9.52 -6.56 -15.89
N GLY A 66 9.49 -7.16 -14.72
CA GLY A 66 10.64 -7.15 -13.83
C GLY A 66 10.36 -7.72 -12.45
N PRO A 67 11.42 -8.04 -11.70
CA PRO A 67 11.27 -8.44 -10.30
C PRO A 67 10.73 -7.25 -9.49
N ARG A 68 9.95 -7.53 -8.44
CA ARG A 68 9.44 -6.54 -7.47
C ARG A 68 8.32 -5.60 -7.97
N LEU A 69 7.35 -6.15 -8.70
CA LEU A 69 6.09 -5.45 -8.99
C LEU A 69 5.35 -5.07 -7.69
N GLN A 70 4.82 -3.85 -7.68
CA GLN A 70 4.08 -3.24 -6.59
C GLN A 70 2.58 -3.35 -6.86
N ALA A 71 1.79 -3.29 -5.79
CA ALA A 71 0.35 -3.14 -5.85
C ALA A 71 0.00 -1.67 -5.54
N HIS A 72 -0.61 -0.98 -6.49
CA HIS A 72 -1.10 0.39 -6.35
C HIS A 72 -2.61 0.37 -6.10
N GLU A 73 -3.07 1.11 -5.10
CA GLU A 73 -4.49 1.23 -4.79
C GLU A 73 -5.14 2.32 -5.64
N VAL A 74 -6.22 1.98 -6.34
CA VAL A 74 -6.99 2.94 -7.14
C VAL A 74 -8.22 3.39 -6.36
N TRP A 75 -8.23 4.67 -5.98
CA TRP A 75 -9.28 5.25 -5.15
C TRP A 75 -10.21 6.17 -5.96
N ASN A 76 -11.51 6.09 -5.67
CA ASN A 76 -12.49 7.09 -6.06
C ASN A 76 -12.82 8.00 -4.87
N TYR A 77 -12.85 9.30 -5.10
CA TYR A 77 -13.13 10.29 -4.06
C TYR A 77 -14.40 11.05 -4.40
N ARG A 78 -15.49 10.78 -3.67
CA ARG A 78 -16.75 11.53 -3.76
C ARG A 78 -16.77 12.59 -2.67
N GLU A 79 -16.89 13.85 -3.04
CA GLU A 79 -16.87 14.99 -2.10
C GLU A 79 -18.31 15.50 -1.91
N ASN A 80 -18.76 15.68 -0.67
CA ASN A 80 -20.05 16.28 -0.32
C ASN A 80 -19.87 17.32 0.80
N GLY A 81 -19.93 18.62 0.46
CA GLY A 81 -19.74 19.68 1.45
C GLY A 81 -18.38 19.58 2.14
N SER A 82 -18.34 19.52 3.47
CA SER A 82 -17.15 19.32 4.29
C SER A 82 -16.72 17.85 4.42
N ALA A 83 -17.55 16.90 4.00
CA ALA A 83 -17.30 15.46 4.09
C ALA A 83 -16.98 14.84 2.72
N GLY A 84 -16.58 13.57 2.72
CA GLY A 84 -16.39 12.78 1.51
C GLY A 84 -16.24 11.28 1.79
N THR A 85 -16.39 10.49 0.74
CA THR A 85 -16.18 9.03 0.76
C THR A 85 -15.03 8.68 -0.18
N ALA A 86 -14.05 7.94 0.34
CA ALA A 86 -12.96 7.36 -0.43
C ALA A 86 -13.28 5.87 -0.63
N THR A 87 -13.66 5.50 -1.85
CA THR A 87 -13.95 4.12 -2.24
C THR A 87 -12.73 3.47 -2.88
N LEU A 88 -12.27 2.34 -2.36
CA LEU A 88 -11.23 1.53 -3.01
C LEU A 88 -11.85 0.77 -4.19
N LEU A 89 -11.42 1.10 -5.41
CA LEU A 89 -12.02 0.53 -6.61
C LEU A 89 -11.37 -0.78 -7.03
N ARG A 90 -10.04 -0.83 -6.97
CA ARG A 90 -9.23 -1.98 -7.40
C ARG A 90 -7.79 -1.79 -6.95
N ILE A 91 -7.03 -2.87 -7.06
CA ILE A 91 -5.56 -2.86 -7.03
C ILE A 91 -5.02 -2.97 -8.45
N GLU A 92 -4.03 -2.17 -8.81
CA GLU A 92 -3.27 -2.25 -10.07
C GLU A 92 -1.85 -2.74 -9.80
N ILE A 93 -1.37 -3.71 -10.58
CA ILE A 93 0.00 -4.17 -10.54
C ILE A 93 0.88 -3.25 -11.37
N VAL A 94 1.86 -2.62 -10.73
CA VAL A 94 2.68 -1.57 -11.35
C VAL A 94 4.17 -1.78 -11.07
N CYS A 95 5.02 -1.31 -11.97
CA CYS A 95 6.46 -1.27 -11.71
C CYS A 95 6.80 -0.13 -10.73
N ILE A 96 8.00 -0.20 -10.15
CA ILE A 96 8.46 0.81 -9.19
C ILE A 96 8.45 2.22 -9.77
N ASP A 97 8.76 2.38 -11.06
CA ASP A 97 8.77 3.69 -11.73
C ASP A 97 7.36 4.31 -11.77
N CYS A 98 6.36 3.53 -12.21
CA CYS A 98 4.97 3.98 -12.21
C CYS A 98 4.47 4.24 -10.79
N HIS A 99 4.80 3.36 -9.84
CA HIS A 99 4.40 3.50 -8.44
C HIS A 99 4.98 4.78 -7.80
N ASP A 100 6.26 5.07 -8.02
CA ASP A 100 6.92 6.29 -7.55
C ASP A 100 6.28 7.56 -8.16
N ILE A 101 5.76 7.47 -9.39
CA ILE A 101 5.06 8.56 -10.05
C ILE A 101 3.66 8.78 -9.48
N HIS A 102 2.91 7.72 -9.18
CA HIS A 102 1.66 7.82 -8.41
C HIS A 102 1.92 8.54 -7.08
N HIS A 103 2.94 8.08 -6.34
CA HIS A 103 3.32 8.62 -5.04
C HIS A 103 4.39 9.73 -5.11
N TRP A 104 4.19 10.72 -5.98
CA TRP A 104 5.19 11.77 -6.22
C TRP A 104 5.66 12.53 -4.97
N VAL A 105 4.80 12.69 -3.96
CA VAL A 105 5.18 13.31 -2.67
C VAL A 105 6.24 12.46 -1.95
N ARG A 106 6.06 11.15 -1.88
CA ARG A 106 7.06 10.23 -1.30
C ARG A 106 8.36 10.31 -2.09
N THR A 107 8.28 10.28 -3.42
CA THR A 107 9.45 10.41 -4.31
C THR A 107 10.21 11.72 -4.08
N THR A 108 9.50 12.83 -3.85
CA THR A 108 10.11 14.13 -3.56
C THR A 108 10.80 14.12 -2.19
N ILE A 109 10.18 13.54 -1.15
CA ILE A 109 10.81 13.36 0.17
C ILE A 109 12.09 12.51 0.05
N LEU A 110 12.05 11.41 -0.71
CA LEU A 110 13.23 10.56 -0.92
C LEU A 110 14.37 11.32 -1.62
N LEU A 111 14.08 12.27 -2.51
CA LEU A 111 15.10 13.12 -3.12
C LEU A 111 15.70 14.09 -2.09
N GLU A 112 14.86 14.74 -1.29
CA GLU A 112 15.28 15.67 -0.24
C GLU A 112 16.15 14.97 0.81
N GLU A 113 15.79 13.73 1.17
CA GLU A 113 16.55 12.85 2.06
C GLU A 113 17.79 12.21 1.40
N ARG A 114 18.08 12.53 0.14
CA ARG A 114 19.20 11.98 -0.66
C ARG A 114 19.18 10.44 -0.79
N LYS A 115 18.00 9.83 -0.65
CA LYS A 115 17.78 8.38 -0.85
C LYS A 115 17.60 8.02 -2.34
N ILE A 116 17.32 9.01 -3.19
CA ILE A 116 17.37 8.88 -4.65
C ILE A 116 18.17 10.04 -5.26
N THR A 117 18.71 9.82 -6.45
CA THR A 117 19.51 10.84 -7.16
C THR A 117 18.65 11.83 -7.95
N ALA A 118 19.21 12.98 -8.30
CA ALA A 118 18.56 13.95 -9.17
C ALA A 118 18.31 13.36 -10.58
N GLU A 119 19.18 12.48 -11.05
CA GLU A 119 19.07 11.74 -12.31
C GLU A 119 17.85 10.81 -12.28
N ARG A 120 17.64 10.08 -11.17
CA ARG A 120 16.45 9.25 -10.97
C ARG A 120 15.18 10.08 -10.98
N TYR A 121 15.16 11.22 -10.32
CA TYR A 121 14.01 12.14 -10.31
C TYR A 121 13.69 12.68 -11.72
N LYS A 122 14.71 13.08 -12.48
CA LYS A 122 14.58 13.49 -13.90
C LYS A 122 14.06 12.34 -14.77
N TYR A 123 14.57 11.12 -14.55
CA TYR A 123 14.12 9.93 -15.26
C TYR A 123 12.63 9.66 -15.05
N LEU A 124 12.11 9.78 -13.83
CA LEU A 124 10.68 9.56 -13.57
C LEU A 124 9.78 10.57 -14.32
N ARG A 125 10.19 11.84 -14.43
CA ARG A 125 9.49 12.83 -15.26
C ARG A 125 9.51 12.45 -16.74
N ARG A 126 10.63 11.92 -17.23
CA ARG A 126 10.73 11.38 -18.60
C ARG A 126 9.82 10.16 -18.78
N HIS A 127 9.80 9.24 -17.83
CA HIS A 127 8.97 8.04 -17.87
C HIS A 127 7.48 8.42 -17.99
N PHE A 128 6.98 9.33 -17.15
CA PHE A 128 5.61 9.86 -17.26
C PHE A 128 5.29 10.38 -18.66
N ARG A 129 6.22 11.14 -19.25
CA ARG A 129 6.02 11.72 -20.59
C ARG A 129 5.96 10.67 -21.69
N VAL A 130 6.81 9.64 -21.62
CA VAL A 130 6.82 8.54 -22.59
C VAL A 130 5.50 7.76 -22.50
N ILE A 131 5.07 7.37 -21.30
CA ILE A 131 3.85 6.59 -21.10
C ILE A 131 2.59 7.35 -21.52
N ASN A 132 2.55 8.65 -21.26
CA ASN A 132 1.41 9.50 -21.61
C ASN A 132 1.48 10.12 -23.00
N ASP A 133 2.58 9.94 -23.74
CA ASP A 133 2.83 10.62 -25.02
C ASP A 133 2.61 12.14 -24.89
N CYS A 134 3.33 12.75 -23.93
CA CYS A 134 3.10 14.15 -23.57
C CYS A 134 4.39 14.98 -23.38
N ARG A 135 4.22 16.30 -23.45
CA ARG A 135 5.29 17.27 -23.18
C ARG A 135 5.47 17.48 -21.68
N GLN A 136 6.60 18.05 -21.28
CA GLN A 136 6.91 18.36 -19.88
C GLN A 136 5.85 19.26 -19.22
N GLN A 137 5.35 20.25 -19.95
CA GLN A 137 4.29 21.15 -19.50
C GLN A 137 3.04 20.41 -19.01
N VAL A 138 2.69 19.28 -19.64
CA VAL A 138 1.52 18.48 -19.23
C VAL A 138 1.74 17.81 -17.87
N PHE A 139 2.96 17.36 -17.58
CA PHE A 139 3.31 16.84 -16.26
C PHE A 139 3.24 17.94 -15.21
N ASP A 140 3.82 19.11 -15.50
CA ASP A 140 3.89 20.23 -14.56
C ASP A 140 2.47 20.75 -14.24
N ASP A 141 1.61 20.90 -15.25
CA ASP A 141 0.21 21.27 -15.10
C ASP A 141 -0.57 20.21 -14.30
N HIS A 142 -0.32 18.91 -14.56
CA HIS A 142 -0.96 17.82 -13.82
C HIS A 142 -0.52 17.83 -12.35
N LEU A 143 0.76 18.05 -12.07
CA LEU A 143 1.27 18.14 -10.69
C LEU A 143 0.65 19.32 -9.93
N LEU A 144 0.57 20.50 -10.55
CA LEU A 144 -0.09 21.68 -9.97
C LEU A 144 -1.58 21.42 -9.72
N LYS A 145 -2.27 20.77 -10.66
CA LYS A 145 -3.67 20.39 -10.51
C LYS A 145 -3.85 19.39 -9.35
N SER A 146 -3.02 18.35 -9.28
CA SER A 146 -3.03 17.36 -8.20
C SER A 146 -2.77 18.00 -6.84
N ALA A 147 -1.84 18.96 -6.75
CA ALA A 147 -1.57 19.72 -5.53
C ALA A 147 -2.77 20.58 -5.08
N ARG A 148 -3.49 21.22 -6.02
CA ARG A 148 -4.72 21.98 -5.71
C ARG A 148 -5.84 21.07 -5.20
N ILE A 149 -6.04 19.93 -5.86
CA ILE A 149 -7.03 18.93 -5.43
C ILE A 149 -6.67 18.41 -4.03
N TRP A 150 -5.42 18.05 -3.81
CA TRP A 150 -4.92 17.60 -2.51
C TRP A 150 -5.14 18.64 -1.40
N LYS A 151 -4.82 19.91 -1.65
CA LYS A 151 -5.02 21.00 -0.68
C LYS A 151 -6.49 21.16 -0.30
N ARG A 152 -7.40 21.02 -1.27
CA ARG A 152 -8.84 21.06 -1.02
C ARG A 152 -9.32 19.85 -0.23
N ARG A 153 -8.98 18.64 -0.69
CA ARG A 153 -9.42 17.37 -0.07
C ARG A 153 -8.85 17.15 1.32
N SER A 154 -7.67 17.69 1.61
CA SER A 154 -7.03 17.59 2.93
C SER A 154 -7.71 18.42 4.02
N LYS A 155 -8.73 19.22 3.68
CA LYS A 155 -9.56 19.99 4.64
C LYS A 155 -10.90 19.33 4.93
N LYS A 156 -11.14 18.12 4.41
CA LYS A 156 -12.41 17.41 4.52
C LYS A 156 -12.28 16.24 5.47
N GLU A 157 -13.40 15.84 6.06
CA GLU A 157 -13.54 14.56 6.73
C GLU A 157 -13.80 13.47 5.70
N TRP A 158 -13.28 12.27 5.95
CA TRP A 158 -13.38 11.15 5.01
C TRP A 158 -13.85 9.88 5.70
N THR A 159 -14.79 9.21 5.07
CA THR A 159 -15.14 7.81 5.34
C THR A 159 -14.50 6.92 4.27
N ILE A 160 -14.02 5.75 4.68
CA ILE A 160 -13.49 4.74 3.77
C ILE A 160 -14.59 3.74 3.44
N ASP A 161 -14.67 3.40 2.17
CA ASP A 161 -15.47 2.32 1.60
C ASP A 161 -14.48 1.37 0.91
N TRP A 162 -14.37 0.13 1.37
CA TRP A 162 -13.36 -0.80 0.84
C TRP A 162 -13.77 -1.42 -0.50
N GLY A 163 -14.96 -1.08 -1.02
CA GLY A 163 -15.43 -1.54 -2.31
C GLY A 163 -15.47 -3.06 -2.39
N GLU A 164 -14.84 -3.64 -3.42
CA GLU A 164 -14.78 -5.10 -3.60
C GLU A 164 -14.02 -5.84 -2.49
N PHE A 165 -13.25 -5.11 -1.66
CA PHE A 165 -12.44 -5.67 -0.58
C PHE A 165 -13.13 -5.65 0.79
N GLU A 166 -14.37 -5.14 0.89
CA GLU A 166 -15.09 -5.02 2.17
C GLU A 166 -15.18 -6.36 2.90
N SER A 167 -15.64 -7.41 2.21
CA SER A 167 -15.74 -8.76 2.79
C SER A 167 -14.40 -9.30 3.31
N LEU A 168 -13.30 -9.01 2.61
CA LEU A 168 -11.97 -9.41 3.05
C LEU A 168 -11.55 -8.62 4.30
N VAL A 169 -11.84 -7.33 4.36
CA VAL A 169 -11.54 -6.49 5.53
C VAL A 169 -12.36 -6.93 6.74
N GLU A 170 -13.65 -7.22 6.56
CA GLU A 170 -14.52 -7.74 7.62
C GLU A 170 -14.00 -9.07 8.19
N GLN A 171 -13.68 -10.05 7.33
CA GLN A 171 -13.10 -11.33 7.76
C GLN A 171 -11.82 -11.15 8.57
N VAL A 172 -10.96 -10.20 8.18
CA VAL A 172 -9.71 -9.94 8.90
C VAL A 172 -9.98 -9.28 10.25
N LYS A 173 -10.95 -8.37 10.34
CA LYS A 173 -11.37 -7.76 11.60
C LYS A 173 -11.92 -8.82 12.56
N GLU A 174 -12.83 -9.68 12.09
CA GLU A 174 -13.36 -10.79 12.88
C GLU A 174 -12.26 -11.72 13.38
N ALA A 175 -11.29 -12.05 12.53
CA ALA A 175 -10.14 -12.87 12.92
C ALA A 175 -9.29 -12.19 14.00
N ARG A 176 -9.06 -10.88 13.90
CA ARG A 176 -8.35 -10.10 14.93
C ARG A 176 -9.13 -10.04 16.24
N ASP A 177 -10.44 -9.84 16.20
CA ASP A 177 -11.30 -9.81 17.38
C ASP A 177 -11.36 -11.16 18.08
N LEU A 178 -11.44 -12.25 17.31
CA LEU A 178 -11.38 -13.60 17.84
C LEU A 178 -10.03 -13.88 18.49
N TRP A 179 -8.93 -13.46 17.85
CA TRP A 179 -7.59 -13.57 18.42
C TRP A 179 -7.47 -12.76 19.72
N ALA A 180 -7.98 -11.53 19.77
CA ALA A 180 -7.97 -10.69 20.96
C ALA A 180 -8.78 -11.32 22.10
N LYS A 181 -9.97 -11.88 21.82
CA LYS A 181 -10.77 -12.62 22.79
C LYS A 181 -10.05 -13.86 23.35
N ARG A 182 -9.28 -14.56 22.51
CA ARG A 182 -8.44 -15.72 22.92
C ARG A 182 -7.19 -15.29 23.70
N ASN A 183 -6.76 -14.04 23.55
CA ASN A 183 -5.56 -13.47 24.15
C ASN A 183 -5.91 -12.21 24.96
N PRO A 184 -6.69 -12.33 26.06
CA PRO A 184 -7.19 -11.17 26.81
C PRO A 184 -6.07 -10.35 27.49
N ASP A 185 -4.89 -10.95 27.67
CA ASP A 185 -3.72 -10.33 28.29
C ASP A 185 -2.74 -9.70 27.26
N ASN A 186 -3.22 -9.35 26.05
CA ASN A 186 -2.41 -8.84 24.94
C ASN A 186 -1.96 -7.36 25.06
N GLY A 187 -1.45 -6.96 26.23
CA GLY A 187 -0.94 -5.60 26.47
C GLY A 187 0.22 -5.20 25.52
N GLU A 188 0.58 -3.91 25.51
CA GLU A 188 1.61 -3.32 24.63
C GLU A 188 2.94 -4.09 24.61
N TYR A 189 3.28 -4.78 25.70
CA TYR A 189 4.47 -5.64 25.80
C TYR A 189 4.51 -6.78 24.75
N PHE A 190 3.37 -7.19 24.21
CA PHE A 190 3.25 -8.24 23.18
C PHE A 190 3.09 -7.69 21.75
N ASN A 191 2.99 -6.37 21.59
CA ASN A 191 2.87 -5.70 20.28
C ASN A 191 4.24 -5.23 19.78
N VAL A 192 5.21 -6.15 19.77
CA VAL A 192 6.57 -5.90 19.27
C VAL A 192 6.59 -6.01 17.74
N ARG A 193 6.11 -4.97 17.06
CA ARG A 193 6.26 -4.72 15.60
C ARG A 193 5.42 -5.64 14.67
N PRO A 194 5.30 -5.30 13.36
CA PRO A 194 4.55 -6.11 12.41
C PRO A 194 5.15 -7.52 12.32
N GLY A 195 4.36 -8.51 12.75
CA GLY A 195 4.65 -9.93 12.53
C GLY A 195 4.99 -10.77 13.74
N HIS A 196 5.07 -10.19 14.94
CA HIS A 196 5.36 -10.98 16.14
C HIS A 196 4.15 -11.00 17.08
N HIS A 197 3.06 -11.64 16.67
CA HIS A 197 1.94 -11.98 17.55
C HIS A 197 2.32 -13.16 18.46
N MET A 198 3.28 -12.94 19.37
CA MET A 198 3.65 -13.93 20.38
C MET A 198 2.45 -14.21 21.30
N PRO A 199 2.13 -15.48 21.62
CA PRO A 199 1.06 -15.81 22.54
C PRO A 199 1.23 -15.06 23.87
N SER A 200 0.14 -14.59 24.47
CA SER A 200 0.23 -13.95 25.79
C SER A 200 0.54 -14.97 26.90
N ARG A 201 0.22 -16.25 26.64
CA ARG A 201 0.41 -17.40 27.55
C ARG A 201 1.36 -18.41 26.95
N CYS A 202 2.27 -18.92 27.78
CA CYS A 202 3.10 -20.06 27.42
C CYS A 202 2.23 -21.27 27.06
N PRO A 203 2.35 -21.85 25.85
CA PRO A 203 1.59 -23.04 25.46
C PRO A 203 1.86 -24.26 26.36
N LYS A 204 3.02 -24.30 27.01
CA LYS A 204 3.44 -25.42 27.86
C LYS A 204 2.97 -25.29 29.31
N CYS A 205 3.04 -24.10 29.91
CA CYS A 205 2.76 -23.93 31.35
C CYS A 205 1.69 -22.88 31.67
N GLY A 206 1.12 -22.20 30.67
CA GLY A 206 0.08 -21.20 30.86
C GLY A 206 0.54 -19.86 31.46
N ALA A 207 1.83 -19.71 31.80
CA ALA A 207 2.37 -18.48 32.37
C ALA A 207 2.19 -17.30 31.41
N ILE A 208 1.67 -16.19 31.94
CA ILE A 208 1.39 -14.97 31.19
C ILE A 208 2.61 -14.04 31.22
N GLY A 209 3.00 -13.46 30.09
CA GLY A 209 4.05 -12.43 30.05
C GLY A 209 5.44 -12.91 30.43
N LYS A 210 5.70 -14.22 30.31
CA LYS A 210 7.00 -14.84 30.58
C LYS A 210 7.68 -15.38 29.33
N LEU A 211 7.13 -15.12 28.15
CA LEU A 211 7.71 -15.54 26.89
C LEU A 211 8.67 -14.47 26.38
N ALA A 212 9.86 -14.89 25.95
CA ALA A 212 10.83 -14.09 25.22
C ALA A 212 10.99 -14.68 23.81
N PRO A 213 10.90 -13.88 22.73
CA PRO A 213 11.01 -14.41 21.37
C PRO A 213 12.40 -15.00 21.12
N ILE A 214 12.45 -16.08 20.36
CA ILE A 214 13.67 -16.62 19.78
C ILE A 214 13.66 -16.23 18.31
N GLU A 215 14.64 -15.42 17.90
CA GLU A 215 14.79 -15.03 16.50
C GLU A 215 15.11 -16.27 15.65
N VAL A 216 14.40 -16.41 14.54
CA VAL A 216 14.68 -17.42 13.51
C VAL A 216 15.50 -16.76 12.41
N ASP A 217 16.41 -17.54 11.83
CA ASP A 217 17.18 -17.11 10.67
C ASP A 217 16.25 -17.02 9.46
N GLN A 218 15.92 -15.80 9.05
CA GLN A 218 15.04 -15.54 7.92
C GLN A 218 15.71 -15.86 6.57
N ASP A 219 17.05 -15.90 6.51
CA ASP A 219 17.78 -16.23 5.29
C ASP A 219 17.65 -17.73 4.93
N GLU A 220 17.27 -18.57 5.89
CA GLU A 220 16.99 -20.01 5.69
C GLU A 220 15.52 -20.31 5.36
N MET A 221 14.65 -19.30 5.33
CA MET A 221 13.21 -19.45 5.13
C MET A 221 12.85 -19.29 3.65
N SER A 222 11.89 -20.09 3.17
CA SER A 222 11.23 -19.77 1.91
C SER A 222 10.43 -18.47 2.04
N GLU A 223 10.21 -17.77 0.92
CA GLU A 223 9.36 -16.56 0.90
C GLU A 223 7.94 -16.82 1.46
N GLY A 224 7.46 -18.07 1.42
CA GLY A 224 6.20 -18.48 2.03
C GLY A 224 6.26 -18.53 3.56
N GLU A 225 7.31 -19.16 4.09
CA GLU A 225 7.55 -19.28 5.54
C GLU A 225 7.83 -17.91 6.17
N GLU A 226 8.62 -17.07 5.51
CA GLU A 226 8.91 -15.70 5.95
C GLU A 226 7.62 -14.90 6.11
N VAL A 227 6.66 -15.05 5.20
CA VAL A 227 5.36 -14.35 5.27
C VAL A 227 4.49 -14.86 6.41
N GLU A 228 4.48 -16.16 6.66
CA GLU A 228 3.72 -16.73 7.78
C GLU A 228 4.33 -16.33 9.12
N TYR A 229 5.65 -16.31 9.19
CA TYR A 229 6.40 -15.81 10.34
C TYR A 229 6.15 -14.31 10.56
N GLU A 230 6.25 -13.47 9.53
CA GLU A 230 5.88 -12.05 9.55
C GLU A 230 4.37 -11.80 9.75
N ALA A 231 3.54 -12.84 9.70
CA ALA A 231 2.12 -12.76 10.04
C ALA A 231 1.85 -13.16 11.49
N GLY A 232 2.86 -13.62 12.23
CA GLY A 232 2.71 -14.19 13.57
C GLY A 232 1.96 -15.52 13.57
N MET A 233 1.88 -16.22 12.43
CA MET A 233 1.18 -17.50 12.31
C MET A 233 1.95 -18.64 12.99
N TRP A 234 3.26 -18.47 13.19
CA TRP A 234 4.07 -19.39 14.00
C TRP A 234 5.32 -18.69 14.53
N GLY A 235 6.00 -19.30 15.48
CA GLY A 235 7.30 -18.83 15.98
C GLY A 235 7.85 -19.65 17.14
N TYR A 236 9.02 -19.23 17.63
CA TYR A 236 9.69 -19.81 18.79
C TYR A 236 9.86 -18.78 19.90
N ALA A 237 9.72 -19.22 21.15
CA ALA A 237 9.95 -18.40 22.33
C ALA A 237 10.53 -19.23 23.47
N PHE A 238 11.31 -18.60 24.33
CA PHE A 238 11.73 -19.16 25.61
C PHE A 238 10.77 -18.71 26.71
N CYS A 239 10.25 -19.64 27.50
CA CYS A 239 9.45 -19.32 28.67
C CYS A 239 10.31 -19.20 29.92
N GLY A 240 10.44 -18.00 30.48
CA GLY A 240 11.15 -17.77 31.74
C GLY A 240 10.50 -18.43 32.96
N ALA A 241 9.23 -18.87 32.88
CA ALA A 241 8.56 -19.56 34.00
C ALA A 241 8.86 -21.07 34.02
N CYS A 242 8.72 -21.76 32.88
CA CYS A 242 8.96 -23.20 32.79
C CYS A 242 10.31 -23.57 32.14
N GLN A 243 11.16 -22.57 31.91
CA GLN A 243 12.53 -22.73 31.38
C GLN A 243 12.58 -23.60 30.12
N SER A 244 11.59 -23.44 29.24
CA SER A 244 11.41 -24.28 28.06
C SER A 244 11.31 -23.44 26.80
N ASN A 245 11.92 -23.94 25.72
CA ASN A 245 11.62 -23.47 24.37
C ASN A 245 10.23 -23.96 23.99
N VAL A 246 9.42 -23.05 23.48
CA VAL A 246 8.06 -23.33 23.00
C VAL A 246 7.96 -22.89 21.56
N PHE A 247 7.33 -23.74 20.76
CA PHE A 247 6.86 -23.43 19.43
C PHE A 247 5.36 -23.14 19.50
N TRP A 248 4.89 -22.15 18.75
CA TRP A 248 3.46 -21.96 18.53
C TRP A 248 3.17 -21.90 17.04
N GLN A 249 1.97 -22.35 16.67
CA GLN A 249 1.39 -22.21 15.34
C GLN A 249 -0.11 -21.93 15.52
N VAL A 250 -0.65 -21.00 14.72
CA VAL A 250 -2.04 -20.51 14.75
C VAL A 250 -2.87 -21.17 13.67
#